data_AF-A0A498F639-F1
#
_entry.id   AF-A0A498F639-F1
#
_cell.length_a   1.000
_cell.length_b   1.000
_cell.length_c   1.000
_cell.angle_alpha   90.00
_cell.angle_beta   90.00
_cell.angle_gamma   90.00
#
_symmetry.space_group_name_H-M   'P 1'
#
loop_
_entity.id
_entity.type
_entity.pdbx_description
1 polymer ?
#
loop_
_entity_poly.entity_id
_entity_poly.type
_entity_poly.pdbx_seq_one_letter_code
_entity_poly.pdbx_strand_id
1 'polypeptide(L)'
;FHGMPRSTAEYIQSYSRVGRSVPGTVYLSFNPMQVRDRSHYHQFHHYHEYEDLLVEATPLERWAKYAIEQTISGVLCAALLQYYDFTLAEEISGRLYDLKGLQEAFHEDLLTKQDIEGFLLDAYDVVDTDDDATDAAAIYADRIDALFDTIWQFLLAEEDSGNTFIPSVLERGQEDDSLPGVRRPMTNLRDIDEQIPIEPDTETAKSVHLFNQ
;
A
#
# COMPACT_ATOMS: atom_id res chain seq x y z
N PHE A 1 19.19 9.42 -22.57
CA PHE A 1 19.90 8.95 -21.37
C PHE A 1 21.25 9.63 -21.25
N HIS A 2 21.55 10.20 -20.08
CA HIS A 2 22.87 10.73 -19.73
C HIS A 2 23.53 9.76 -18.75
N GLY A 3 24.37 8.87 -19.30
CA GLY A 3 24.85 7.67 -18.63
C GLY A 3 23.79 6.58 -18.51
N MET A 4 24.19 5.44 -17.94
CA MET A 4 23.26 4.35 -17.68
C MET A 4 22.37 4.62 -16.46
N PRO A 5 21.07 4.30 -16.54
CA PRO A 5 20.18 4.27 -15.38
C PRO A 5 20.72 3.40 -14.25
N ARG A 6 20.18 3.55 -13.04
CA ARG A 6 20.72 2.84 -11.87
C ARG A 6 20.41 1.35 -11.90
N SER A 7 19.28 0.97 -12.48
CA SER A 7 18.86 -0.42 -12.66
C SER A 7 18.45 -0.71 -14.10
N THR A 8 18.52 -1.98 -14.47
CA THR A 8 18.05 -2.46 -15.78
C THR A 8 16.53 -2.25 -15.95
N ALA A 9 15.75 -2.41 -14.88
CA ALA A 9 14.32 -2.12 -14.90
C ALA A 9 14.03 -0.66 -15.28
N GLU A 10 14.76 0.30 -14.70
CA GLU A 10 14.61 1.72 -15.02
C GLU A 10 14.96 2.02 -16.49
N TYR A 11 15.99 1.35 -17.01
CA TYR A 11 16.39 1.44 -18.42
C TYR A 11 15.26 0.95 -19.35
N ILE A 12 14.72 -0.25 -19.12
CA ILE A 12 13.62 -0.83 -19.91
C ILE A 12 12.38 0.04 -19.82
N GLN A 13 11.98 0.46 -18.61
CA GLN A 13 10.81 1.32 -18.40
C GLN A 13 10.93 2.67 -19.11
N SER A 14 12.15 3.20 -19.19
CA SER A 14 12.40 4.49 -19.84
C SER A 14 12.48 4.36 -21.36
N TYR A 15 13.16 3.33 -21.89
CA TYR A 15 13.33 3.11 -23.32
C TYR A 15 12.01 2.66 -23.98
N SER A 16 11.24 1.78 -23.33
CA SER A 16 9.93 1.28 -23.82
C SER A 16 8.83 2.35 -23.93
N ARG A 17 9.06 3.56 -23.42
CA ARG A 17 8.16 4.71 -23.62
C ARG A 17 8.29 5.31 -25.02
N VAL A 18 9.34 4.98 -25.77
CA VAL A 18 9.65 5.53 -27.09
C VAL A 18 9.19 4.54 -28.17
N GLY A 19 8.68 5.04 -29.30
CA GLY A 19 8.46 4.20 -30.49
C GLY A 19 7.14 3.41 -30.57
N ARG A 20 6.13 3.72 -29.75
CA ARG A 20 4.89 2.90 -29.64
C ARG A 20 3.93 2.99 -30.83
N SER A 21 3.71 4.19 -31.36
CA SER A 21 2.76 4.44 -32.47
C SER A 21 3.46 4.93 -33.75
N VAL A 22 4.60 5.57 -33.58
CA VAL A 22 5.46 6.08 -34.64
C VAL A 22 6.91 5.74 -34.30
N PRO A 23 7.80 5.60 -35.30
CA PRO A 23 9.21 5.38 -35.04
C PRO A 23 9.78 6.43 -34.08
N GLY A 24 10.47 5.97 -33.04
CA GLY A 24 11.10 6.84 -32.05
C GLY A 24 12.59 6.55 -31.93
N THR A 25 13.37 7.57 -31.58
CA THR A 25 14.82 7.48 -31.46
C THR A 25 15.23 7.70 -30.01
N VAL A 26 16.19 6.90 -29.55
CA VAL A 26 16.77 7.01 -28.21
C VAL A 26 18.25 7.30 -28.32
N TYR A 27 18.70 8.33 -27.60
CA TYR A 27 20.10 8.68 -27.48
C TYR A 27 20.63 8.30 -26.09
N LEU A 28 21.75 7.59 -26.06
CA LEU A 28 22.47 7.21 -24.85
C LEU A 28 23.89 7.79 -24.91
N SER A 29 24.19 8.70 -23.98
CA SER A 29 25.48 9.37 -23.88
C SER A 29 26.21 8.88 -22.64
N PHE A 30 27.20 8.02 -22.79
CA PHE A 30 28.02 7.52 -21.67
C PHE A 30 29.02 8.56 -21.17
N ASN A 31 29.24 8.63 -19.86
CA ASN A 31 30.28 9.46 -19.28
C ASN A 31 31.61 8.67 -19.17
N PRO A 32 32.67 8.99 -19.95
CA PRO A 32 33.93 8.25 -19.93
C PRO A 32 34.69 8.37 -18.59
N MET A 33 34.40 9.38 -17.77
CA MET A 33 35.01 9.52 -16.45
C MET A 33 34.44 8.52 -15.44
N GLN A 34 33.20 8.05 -15.65
CA GLN A 34 32.54 7.11 -14.75
C GLN A 34 32.88 5.66 -15.10
N VAL A 35 33.42 4.93 -14.12
CA VAL A 35 33.83 3.51 -14.28
C VAL A 35 32.66 2.64 -14.73
N ARG A 36 31.48 2.85 -14.12
CA ARG A 36 30.25 2.09 -14.42
C ARG A 36 29.82 2.28 -15.88
N ASP A 37 29.74 3.52 -16.33
CA ASP A 37 29.36 3.84 -17.71
C ASP A 37 30.36 3.28 -18.72
N ARG A 38 31.67 3.30 -18.42
CA ARG A 38 32.67 2.64 -19.28
C ARG A 38 32.43 1.14 -19.40
N SER A 39 32.13 0.46 -18.29
CA SER A 39 31.83 -0.97 -18.29
C SER A 39 30.62 -1.28 -19.17
N HIS A 40 29.53 -0.53 -19.00
CA HIS A 40 28.34 -0.68 -19.84
C HIS A 40 28.62 -0.34 -21.31
N TYR A 41 29.41 0.69 -21.60
CA TYR A 41 29.79 1.02 -22.98
C TYR A 41 30.49 -0.14 -23.67
N HIS A 42 31.45 -0.79 -22.98
CA HIS A 42 32.19 -1.93 -23.55
C HIS A 42 31.31 -3.16 -23.79
N GLN A 43 30.27 -3.36 -23.00
CA GLN A 43 29.39 -4.54 -23.05
C GLN A 43 27.99 -4.20 -23.58
N PHE A 44 27.78 -3.01 -24.17
CA PHE A 44 26.43 -2.47 -24.39
C PHE A 44 25.55 -3.37 -25.25
N HIS A 45 26.10 -3.96 -26.31
CA HIS A 45 25.35 -4.86 -27.18
C HIS A 45 24.79 -6.06 -26.43
N HIS A 46 25.62 -6.74 -25.64
CA HIS A 46 25.17 -7.87 -24.81
C HIS A 46 24.23 -7.42 -23.70
N TYR A 47 24.53 -6.29 -23.07
CA TYR A 47 23.66 -5.72 -22.04
C TYR A 47 22.24 -5.46 -22.56
N HIS A 48 22.11 -4.85 -23.75
CA HIS A 48 20.81 -4.55 -24.36
C HIS A 48 20.12 -5.81 -24.92
N GLU A 49 20.88 -6.74 -25.48
CA GLU A 49 20.34 -8.02 -25.96
C GLU A 49 19.74 -8.87 -24.83
N TYR A 50 20.36 -8.85 -23.64
CA TYR A 50 19.93 -9.64 -22.48
C TYR A 50 19.28 -8.79 -21.38
N GLU A 51 18.75 -7.61 -21.70
CA GLU A 51 18.26 -6.67 -20.70
C GLU A 51 17.16 -7.26 -19.80
N ASP A 52 16.24 -8.04 -20.37
CA ASP A 52 15.16 -8.69 -19.61
C ASP A 52 15.69 -9.71 -18.58
N LEU A 53 16.81 -10.38 -18.87
CA LEU A 53 17.43 -11.35 -17.95
C LEU A 53 18.24 -10.68 -16.84
N LEU A 54 18.62 -9.41 -17.04
CA LEU A 54 19.42 -8.62 -16.12
C LEU A 54 18.56 -7.75 -15.19
N VAL A 55 17.23 -7.92 -15.22
CA VAL A 55 16.32 -7.29 -14.26
C VAL A 55 16.46 -8.00 -12.92
N GLU A 56 17.06 -7.30 -11.96
CA GLU A 56 17.09 -7.77 -10.58
C GLU A 56 15.67 -7.83 -10.02
N ALA A 57 15.33 -8.95 -9.38
CA ALA A 57 14.09 -9.04 -8.63
C ALA A 57 14.11 -7.99 -7.53
N THR A 58 13.04 -7.20 -7.43
CA THR A 58 12.88 -6.33 -6.27
C THR A 58 12.71 -7.23 -5.05
N PRO A 59 13.56 -7.13 -4.01
CA PRO A 59 13.37 -7.91 -2.79
C PRO A 59 11.99 -7.57 -2.22
N LEU A 60 11.10 -8.57 -2.22
CA LEU A 60 9.77 -8.48 -1.63
C LEU A 60 9.85 -9.08 -0.24
N GLU A 61 9.74 -8.24 0.78
CA GLU A 61 9.55 -8.70 2.15
C GLU A 61 8.07 -9.05 2.34
N ARG A 62 7.76 -10.34 2.47
CA ARG A 62 6.38 -10.81 2.77
C ARG A 62 5.84 -10.13 4.03
N TRP A 63 6.72 -9.89 5.00
CA TRP A 63 6.38 -9.41 6.32
C TRP A 63 6.71 -7.91 6.51
N ALA A 64 6.31 -7.05 5.57
CA ALA A 64 6.40 -5.60 5.70
C ALA A 64 5.47 -5.03 6.80
N LYS A 65 6.02 -4.68 7.98
CA LYS A 65 5.29 -4.22 9.19
C LYS A 65 4.10 -3.27 8.94
N TYR A 66 4.24 -2.31 8.03
CA TYR A 66 3.20 -1.31 7.76
C TYR A 66 2.12 -1.77 6.78
N ALA A 67 2.30 -2.91 6.10
CA ALA A 67 1.37 -3.40 5.09
C ALA A 67 -0.02 -3.66 5.68
N ILE A 68 -0.10 -4.25 6.89
CA ILE A 68 -1.38 -4.50 7.57
C ILE A 68 -2.10 -3.18 7.83
N GLU A 69 -1.39 -2.17 8.37
CA GLU A 69 -1.97 -0.85 8.67
C GLU A 69 -2.56 -0.16 7.43
N GLN A 70 -1.94 -0.35 6.26
CA GLN A 70 -2.46 0.19 4.99
C GLN A 70 -3.67 -0.58 4.45
N THR A 71 -3.70 -1.90 4.66
CA THR A 71 -4.58 -2.79 3.88
C THR A 71 -5.76 -3.33 4.67
N ILE A 72 -5.68 -3.43 6.00
CA ILE A 72 -6.68 -4.11 6.83
C ILE A 72 -8.08 -3.51 6.67
N SER A 73 -8.19 -2.18 6.63
CA SER A 73 -9.46 -1.49 6.38
C SER A 73 -10.02 -1.81 5.01
N GLY A 74 -9.16 -1.90 3.99
CA GLY A 74 -9.57 -2.27 2.64
C GLY A 74 -10.07 -3.71 2.55
N VAL A 75 -9.35 -4.64 3.18
CA VAL A 75 -9.73 -6.06 3.23
C VAL A 75 -11.04 -6.24 4.00
N LEU A 76 -11.19 -5.58 5.15
CA LEU A 76 -12.43 -5.56 5.92
C LEU A 76 -13.60 -5.04 5.09
N CYS A 77 -13.46 -3.88 4.46
CA CYS A 77 -14.53 -3.33 3.62
C CYS A 77 -14.85 -4.22 2.44
N ALA A 78 -13.85 -4.88 1.83
CA ALA A 78 -14.06 -5.86 0.77
C ALA A 78 -14.81 -7.10 1.28
N ALA A 79 -14.48 -7.61 2.46
CA ALA A 79 -15.17 -8.73 3.09
C ALA A 79 -16.65 -8.41 3.30
N LEU A 80 -16.94 -7.24 3.89
CA LEU A 80 -18.31 -6.79 4.13
C LEU A 80 -19.07 -6.57 2.82
N LEU A 81 -18.47 -5.88 1.85
CA LEU A 81 -19.11 -5.49 0.59
C LEU A 81 -19.34 -6.67 -0.37
N GLN A 82 -18.39 -7.60 -0.47
CA GLN A 82 -18.39 -8.63 -1.52
C GLN A 82 -18.73 -10.02 -1.01
N TYR A 83 -18.33 -10.35 0.21
CA TYR A 83 -18.53 -11.69 0.76
C TYR A 83 -19.77 -11.71 1.65
N TYR A 84 -19.76 -10.97 2.75
CA TYR A 84 -20.83 -11.04 3.74
C TYR A 84 -22.15 -10.44 3.24
N ASP A 85 -22.14 -9.30 2.54
CA ASP A 85 -23.38 -8.70 1.98
C ASP A 85 -24.06 -9.67 1.00
N PHE A 86 -23.27 -10.47 0.28
CA PHE A 86 -23.80 -11.49 -0.61
C PHE A 86 -24.32 -12.72 0.13
N THR A 87 -23.58 -13.24 1.12
CA THR A 87 -23.97 -14.46 1.85
C THR A 87 -25.20 -14.25 2.74
N LEU A 88 -25.35 -13.05 3.31
CA LEU A 88 -26.44 -12.73 4.24
C LEU A 88 -27.58 -11.93 3.57
N ALA A 89 -27.58 -11.83 2.24
CA ALA A 89 -28.55 -11.03 1.48
C ALA A 89 -30.02 -11.43 1.69
N GLU A 90 -30.27 -12.70 2.06
CA GLU A 90 -31.63 -13.21 2.34
C GLU A 90 -32.03 -13.07 3.82
N GLU A 91 -31.06 -12.90 4.71
CA GLU A 91 -31.24 -12.88 6.16
C GLU A 91 -31.37 -11.44 6.69
N ILE A 92 -30.67 -10.49 6.05
CA ILE A 92 -30.64 -9.08 6.45
C ILE A 92 -31.28 -8.19 5.38
N SER A 93 -32.10 -7.24 5.83
CA SER A 93 -32.67 -6.21 4.95
C SER A 93 -31.71 -5.04 4.69
N GLY A 94 -30.75 -4.80 5.59
CA GLY A 94 -29.73 -3.76 5.48
C GLY A 94 -28.58 -4.15 4.54
N ARG A 95 -27.61 -3.24 4.41
CA ARG A 95 -26.35 -3.50 3.70
C ARG A 95 -25.23 -3.62 4.71
N LEU A 96 -24.39 -4.64 4.59
CA LEU A 96 -23.34 -4.89 5.59
C LEU A 96 -22.14 -3.95 5.46
N TYR A 97 -22.02 -3.28 4.32
CA TYR A 97 -21.07 -2.19 4.13
C TYR A 97 -21.57 -0.84 4.68
N ASP A 98 -22.81 -0.78 5.17
CA ASP A 98 -23.36 0.34 5.92
C ASP A 98 -23.33 0.02 7.42
N LEU A 99 -23.02 1.02 8.24
CA LEU A 99 -22.85 0.86 9.69
C LEU A 99 -24.08 0.23 10.35
N LYS A 100 -25.27 0.70 9.97
CA LYS A 100 -26.53 0.21 10.49
C LYS A 100 -26.74 -1.28 10.20
N GLY A 101 -26.47 -1.72 8.97
CA GLY A 101 -26.65 -3.12 8.58
C GLY A 101 -25.66 -4.04 9.29
N LEU A 102 -24.43 -3.58 9.50
CA LEU A 102 -23.44 -4.30 10.29
C LEU A 102 -23.84 -4.43 11.77
N GLN A 103 -24.30 -3.34 12.38
CA GLN A 103 -24.76 -3.36 13.78
C GLN A 103 -26.00 -4.25 13.96
N GLU A 104 -26.94 -4.23 13.01
CA GLU A 104 -28.10 -5.13 12.97
C GLU A 104 -27.67 -6.60 12.87
N ALA A 105 -26.75 -6.92 11.95
CA ALA A 105 -26.19 -8.27 11.81
C ALA A 105 -25.57 -8.80 13.10
N PHE A 106 -24.85 -7.93 13.80
CA PHE A 106 -24.22 -8.26 15.06
C PHE A 106 -25.25 -8.45 16.19
N HIS A 107 -26.26 -7.57 16.27
CA HIS A 107 -27.32 -7.69 17.26
C HIS A 107 -28.19 -8.94 17.08
N GLU A 108 -28.37 -9.40 15.83
CA GLU A 108 -29.11 -10.61 15.49
C GLU A 108 -28.27 -11.89 15.51
N ASP A 109 -26.98 -11.79 15.88
CA ASP A 109 -26.03 -12.91 15.92
C ASP A 109 -25.84 -13.63 14.56
N LEU A 110 -26.07 -12.89 13.47
CA LEU A 110 -25.90 -13.37 12.08
C LEU A 110 -24.45 -13.25 11.61
N LEU A 111 -23.71 -12.31 12.19
CA LEU A 111 -22.29 -12.08 11.90
C LEU A 111 -21.56 -11.72 13.19
N THR A 112 -20.59 -12.54 13.58
CA THR A 112 -19.80 -12.33 14.79
C THR A 112 -18.46 -11.66 14.48
N LYS A 113 -17.82 -11.10 15.51
CA LYS A 113 -16.44 -10.61 15.41
C LYS A 113 -15.51 -11.72 14.90
N GLN A 114 -15.66 -12.94 15.42
CA GLN A 114 -14.79 -14.07 15.09
C GLN A 114 -14.92 -14.50 13.63
N ASP A 115 -16.10 -14.38 13.01
CA ASP A 115 -16.27 -14.70 11.59
C ASP A 115 -15.45 -13.75 10.71
N ILE A 116 -15.53 -12.45 10.98
CA ILE A 116 -14.78 -11.44 10.24
C ILE A 116 -13.28 -11.55 10.54
N GLU A 117 -12.92 -11.77 11.80
CA GLU A 117 -11.53 -11.96 12.21
C GLU A 117 -10.89 -13.17 11.52
N GLY A 118 -11.60 -14.31 11.49
CA GLY A 118 -11.18 -15.50 10.76
C GLY A 118 -11.00 -15.22 9.27
N PHE A 119 -11.93 -14.51 8.65
CA PHE A 119 -11.80 -14.08 7.25
C PHE A 119 -10.54 -13.22 7.03
N LEU A 120 -10.24 -12.29 7.94
CA LEU A 120 -9.05 -11.44 7.84
C LEU A 120 -7.77 -12.29 7.97
N LEU A 121 -7.69 -13.19 8.95
CA LEU A 121 -6.54 -14.09 9.12
C LEU A 121 -6.33 -15.00 7.91
N ASP A 122 -7.41 -15.53 7.34
CA ASP A 122 -7.38 -16.30 6.08
C ASP A 122 -6.89 -15.44 4.91
N ALA A 123 -7.37 -14.21 4.78
CA ALA A 123 -6.99 -13.30 3.70
C ALA A 123 -5.49 -12.92 3.74
N TYR A 124 -4.88 -12.87 4.92
CA TYR A 124 -3.44 -12.65 5.10
C TYR A 124 -2.60 -13.93 5.11
N ASP A 125 -3.22 -15.11 5.01
CA ASP A 125 -2.56 -16.42 5.03
C ASP A 125 -1.73 -16.62 6.32
N VAL A 126 -2.37 -16.43 7.47
CA VAL A 126 -1.74 -16.50 8.82
C VAL A 126 -2.50 -17.43 9.79
N VAL A 127 -3.23 -18.42 9.27
CA VAL A 127 -4.13 -19.28 10.08
C VAL A 127 -3.41 -20.49 10.69
N ASP A 128 -2.35 -20.97 10.02
CA ASP A 128 -1.54 -22.11 10.44
C ASP A 128 -0.21 -21.64 11.07
N THR A 129 -0.26 -20.75 12.07
CA THR A 129 0.96 -20.32 12.78
C THR A 129 1.39 -21.40 13.75
N ASP A 130 2.62 -21.90 13.61
CA ASP A 130 3.24 -22.72 14.65
C ASP A 130 3.42 -21.83 15.91
N ASP A 131 3.14 -22.36 17.11
CA ASP A 131 3.21 -21.67 18.42
C ASP A 131 4.62 -21.11 18.78
N ASP A 132 5.59 -21.21 17.87
CA ASP A 132 6.93 -20.67 18.06
C ASP A 132 6.94 -19.16 17.80
N ALA A 133 7.24 -18.38 18.84
CA ALA A 133 7.33 -16.91 18.86
C ALA A 133 8.37 -16.28 17.88
N THR A 134 8.97 -17.07 16.99
CA THR A 134 9.86 -16.60 15.91
C THR A 134 9.17 -16.67 14.54
N ASP A 135 7.95 -17.20 14.46
CA ASP A 135 7.17 -17.21 13.23
C ASP A 135 6.65 -15.80 12.93
N ALA A 136 7.06 -15.26 11.79
CA ALA A 136 6.61 -13.95 11.34
C ALA A 136 5.10 -13.94 11.06
N ALA A 137 4.49 -15.09 10.78
CA ALA A 137 3.05 -15.22 10.64
C ALA A 137 2.31 -15.00 11.98
N ALA A 138 2.85 -15.48 13.11
CA ALA A 138 2.28 -15.25 14.44
C ALA A 138 2.29 -13.75 14.79
N ILE A 139 3.40 -13.06 14.51
CA ILE A 139 3.50 -11.59 14.71
C ILE A 139 2.46 -10.84 13.86
N TYR A 140 2.15 -11.35 12.67
CA TYR A 140 1.14 -10.77 11.80
C TYR A 140 -0.28 -11.01 12.30
N ALA A 141 -0.58 -12.23 12.74
CA ALA A 141 -1.85 -12.58 13.35
C ALA A 141 -2.14 -11.69 14.57
N ASP A 142 -1.18 -11.56 15.49
CA ASP A 142 -1.29 -10.68 16.66
C ASP A 142 -1.54 -9.22 16.27
N ARG A 143 -0.90 -8.75 15.19
CA ARG A 143 -1.06 -7.38 14.71
C ARG A 143 -2.41 -7.16 14.04
N ILE A 144 -2.91 -8.15 13.30
CA ILE A 144 -4.24 -8.14 12.68
C ILE A 144 -5.31 -8.10 13.78
N ASP A 145 -5.21 -8.96 14.79
CA ASP A 145 -6.15 -8.98 15.92
C ASP A 145 -6.19 -7.63 16.63
N ALA A 146 -5.04 -7.09 17.04
CA ALA A 146 -4.99 -5.80 17.74
C ALA A 146 -5.57 -4.63 16.94
N LEU A 147 -5.32 -4.58 15.63
CA LEU A 147 -5.88 -3.54 14.75
C LEU A 147 -7.37 -3.76 14.51
N PHE A 148 -7.79 -5.01 14.28
CA PHE A 148 -9.19 -5.34 14.06
C PHE A 148 -10.03 -5.10 15.32
N ASP A 149 -9.52 -5.41 16.51
CA ASP A 149 -10.13 -5.06 17.79
C ASP A 149 -10.43 -3.56 17.90
N THR A 150 -9.44 -2.73 17.53
CA THR A 150 -9.57 -1.27 17.55
C THR A 150 -10.65 -0.81 16.58
N ILE A 151 -10.63 -1.33 15.35
CA ILE A 151 -11.64 -1.02 14.32
C ILE A 151 -13.03 -1.46 14.79
N TRP A 152 -13.14 -2.67 15.32
CA TRP A 152 -14.41 -3.27 15.72
C TRP A 152 -15.06 -2.48 16.85
N GLN A 153 -14.29 -2.12 17.88
CA GLN A 153 -14.77 -1.29 18.98
C GLN A 153 -15.23 0.10 18.49
N PHE A 154 -14.48 0.71 17.58
CA PHE A 154 -14.84 2.00 16.99
C PHE A 154 -16.15 1.93 16.19
N LEU A 155 -16.30 0.93 15.32
CA LEU A 155 -17.52 0.75 14.53
C LEU A 155 -18.76 0.49 15.41
N LEU A 156 -18.61 -0.27 16.50
CA LEU A 156 -19.73 -0.51 17.42
C LEU A 156 -20.05 0.69 18.32
N ALA A 157 -19.09 1.58 18.58
CA ALA A 157 -19.31 2.80 19.37
C ALA A 157 -19.90 3.97 18.56
N GLU A 158 -19.75 3.93 17.24
CA GLU A 158 -20.19 4.99 16.33
C GLU A 158 -21.74 5.10 16.29
N GLU A 159 -22.25 6.32 16.45
CA GLU A 159 -23.70 6.59 16.37
C GLU A 159 -24.19 6.58 14.91
N ASP A 160 -25.32 5.91 14.66
CA ASP A 160 -25.96 5.91 13.35
C ASP A 160 -26.58 7.27 13.03
N SER A 161 -25.95 8.02 12.13
CA SER A 161 -26.49 9.27 11.58
C SER A 161 -27.35 9.08 10.31
N GLY A 162 -27.54 7.84 9.86
CA GLY A 162 -28.31 7.45 8.67
C GLY A 162 -27.45 7.32 7.41
N ASN A 163 -27.42 6.11 6.83
CA ASN A 163 -26.60 5.72 5.67
C ASN A 163 -25.10 6.02 5.82
N THR A 164 -24.55 5.67 6.97
CA THR A 164 -23.13 5.81 7.24
C THR A 164 -22.34 4.68 6.59
N PHE A 165 -21.76 4.95 5.43
CA PHE A 165 -20.90 4.01 4.70
C PHE A 165 -19.62 3.73 5.51
N ILE A 166 -19.31 2.45 5.77
CA ILE A 166 -18.20 2.07 6.67
C ILE A 166 -16.85 2.65 6.24
N PRO A 167 -16.44 2.65 4.96
CA PRO A 167 -15.23 3.32 4.52
C PRO A 167 -15.12 4.79 4.97
N SER A 168 -16.24 5.53 4.97
CA SER A 168 -16.27 6.93 5.42
C SER A 168 -16.16 7.06 6.94
N VAL A 169 -16.63 6.06 7.69
CA VAL A 169 -16.44 5.98 9.15
C VAL A 169 -14.95 5.79 9.48
N LEU A 170 -14.30 4.84 8.80
CA LEU A 170 -12.87 4.58 8.98
C LEU A 170 -11.99 5.75 8.57
N GLU A 171 -12.35 6.46 7.49
CA GLU A 171 -11.66 7.69 7.08
C GLU A 171 -11.74 8.76 8.16
N ARG A 172 -12.93 8.99 8.72
CA ARG A 172 -13.12 9.98 9.79
C ARG A 172 -12.33 9.63 11.05
N GLY A 173 -12.36 8.36 11.46
CA GLY A 173 -11.61 7.87 12.61
C GLY A 173 -10.10 8.00 12.44
N GLN A 174 -9.59 7.97 11.21
CA GLN A 174 -8.19 8.30 10.93
C GLN A 174 -7.95 9.82 11.02
N GLU A 175 -8.82 10.65 10.44
CA GLU A 175 -8.66 12.11 10.42
C GLU A 175 -8.72 12.76 11.81
N ASP A 176 -9.50 12.21 12.73
CA ASP A 176 -9.63 12.70 14.10
C ASP A 176 -8.77 11.95 15.13
N ASP A 177 -7.91 11.04 14.65
CA ASP A 177 -7.00 10.21 15.46
C ASP A 177 -7.71 9.27 16.45
N SER A 178 -8.99 8.96 16.23
CA SER A 178 -9.76 7.98 17.01
C SER A 178 -9.42 6.52 16.67
N LEU A 179 -8.78 6.27 15.53
CA LEU A 179 -8.33 4.96 15.05
C LEU A 179 -6.79 4.90 14.90
N PRO A 180 -6.03 4.89 16.03
CA PRO A 180 -4.58 4.97 15.97
C PRO A 180 -3.97 3.75 15.26
N GLY A 181 -3.13 4.02 14.25
CA GLY A 181 -2.42 2.98 13.49
C GLY A 181 -3.27 2.25 12.45
N VAL A 182 -4.54 2.63 12.27
CA VAL A 182 -5.39 2.16 11.17
C VAL A 182 -5.46 3.26 10.13
N ARG A 183 -5.30 2.90 8.86
CA ARG A 183 -5.54 3.83 7.75
C ARG A 183 -6.87 3.55 7.05
N ARG A 184 -7.40 4.57 6.40
CA ARG A 184 -8.55 4.47 5.52
C ARG A 184 -8.30 3.45 4.41
N PRO A 185 -9.35 2.81 3.88
CA PRO A 185 -9.23 1.96 2.69
C PRO A 185 -8.51 2.70 1.55
N MET A 186 -7.49 2.07 0.96
CA MET A 186 -6.77 2.65 -0.17
C MET A 186 -7.71 2.87 -1.35
N THR A 187 -7.78 4.11 -1.84
CA THR A 187 -8.51 4.43 -3.09
C THR A 187 -7.57 4.45 -4.29
N ASN A 188 -6.27 4.62 -4.03
CA ASN A 188 -5.20 4.63 -5.01
C ASN A 188 -3.95 3.95 -4.43
N LEU A 189 -3.19 3.24 -5.26
CA LEU A 189 -1.87 2.68 -4.91
C LEU A 189 -0.81 3.74 -4.55
N ARG A 190 -1.13 5.03 -4.72
CA ARG A 190 -0.31 6.18 -4.29
C ARG A 190 -0.66 6.67 -2.89
N ASP A 191 -1.72 6.16 -2.26
CA ASP A 191 -2.18 6.56 -0.93
C ASP A 191 -1.30 5.94 0.19
N ILE A 192 0.01 5.89 0.00
CA ILE A 192 0.95 5.22 0.91
C ILE A 192 1.67 6.19 1.85
N ASP A 193 1.68 7.50 1.57
CA ASP A 193 2.41 8.48 2.37
C ASP A 193 1.69 9.83 2.47
N GLU A 194 1.76 10.48 3.64
CA GLU A 194 1.49 11.91 3.76
C GLU A 194 2.54 12.68 2.94
N GLN A 195 2.09 13.61 2.11
CA GLN A 195 3.00 14.49 1.40
C GLN A 195 3.69 15.39 2.42
N ILE A 196 4.99 15.16 2.66
CA ILE A 196 5.79 16.08 3.47
C ILE A 196 5.79 17.43 2.74
N PRO A 197 5.25 18.51 3.35
CA PRO A 197 5.29 19.81 2.72
C PRO A 197 6.76 20.26 2.63
N ILE A 198 7.28 20.29 1.41
CA ILE A 198 8.59 20.90 1.13
C ILE A 198 8.34 22.38 0.92
N GLU A 199 8.47 23.16 1.99
CA GLU A 199 8.51 24.61 1.88
C GLU A 199 9.94 25.06 1.58
N PRO A 200 10.15 26.03 0.68
CA PRO A 200 11.45 26.65 0.50
C PRO A 200 11.83 27.39 1.79
N ASP A 201 12.82 26.86 2.50
CA ASP A 201 13.45 27.58 3.61
C ASP A 201 14.12 28.84 3.07
N THR A 202 13.56 30.00 3.40
CA THR A 202 14.09 31.31 3.01
C THR A 202 15.27 31.76 3.89
N GLU A 203 15.66 31.01 4.93
CA GLU A 203 16.68 31.44 5.88
C GLU A 203 18.07 30.80 5.71
N THR A 204 18.26 29.80 4.83
CA THR A 204 19.53 29.05 4.77
C THR A 204 20.61 29.56 3.81
N ALA A 205 20.44 30.70 3.13
CA ALA A 205 21.49 31.26 2.29
C ALA A 205 21.80 32.72 2.63
N LYS A 206 22.71 32.96 3.58
CA LYS A 206 23.53 34.18 3.53
C LYS A 206 24.36 34.10 2.24
N SER A 207 23.95 34.86 1.24
CA SER A 207 24.76 35.18 0.08
C SER A 207 26.08 35.79 0.54
N VAL A 208 27.14 34.98 0.58
CA VAL A 208 28.49 35.49 0.71
C VAL A 208 28.81 36.17 -0.62
N HIS A 209 28.80 37.50 -0.63
CA HIS A 209 29.23 38.32 -1.77
C HIS A 209 30.68 37.97 -2.13
N LEU A 210 30.86 37.06 -3.08
CA LEU A 210 32.17 36.57 -3.55
C LEU A 210 32.78 37.38 -4.70
N PHE A 211 32.21 38.53 -5.07
CA PHE A 211 32.77 39.40 -6.10
C PHE A 211 32.70 40.87 -5.69
N ASN A 212 33.77 41.31 -5.02
CA ASN A 212 34.27 42.69 -5.06
C ASN A 212 35.79 42.63 -4.84
N GLN A 213 36.53 42.46 -5.94
CA GLN A 213 37.88 42.97 -6.16
C GLN A 213 38.00 43.40 -7.62
#